data_AF-B2FS53-F1
#
_entry.id   AF-B2FS53-F1
#
_cell.length_a   1.000
_cell.length_b   1.000
_cell.length_c   1.000
_cell.angle_alpha   90.00
_cell.angle_beta   90.00
_cell.angle_gamma   90.00
#
_symmetry.space_group_name_H-M   'P 1'
#
loop_
_entity.id
_entity.type
_entity.pdbx_description
1 polymer ?
#
loop_
_entity_poly.entity_id
_entity_poly.type
_entity_poly.pdbx_seq_one_letter_code
_entity_poly.pdbx_strand_id
1 'polypeptide(L)'
;MARGLTELDVHNAADDLVAGGERPTVERIRAHLGTGSPNTVTRHLDTWWSSVGTRLRQRAREAAQPDVPAAVLTLAQRCWAAALEGAGEHARAALSTEQAALEDERDRLAAERASRAQEQQDMRVALAAATAAQTSIDLLRTQLAEAAAQAQELRAQRDGAHARQERLEAQLAELHQEKDQLQVTHQRERQEWTEHARSTEDRLNAEVDRLRIKARQLTQQVHKHTQLAQHLREREQVQEQERRQEQQAAAAALTAQTLRAEQSAAQLAPLRELVATLQQAARRPATTGRTRKPRETGAVAATARPARRARPRP
;
A
#
# COMPACT_ATOMS: atom_id res chain seq x y z
N MET A 1 71.71 20.31 -102.18
CA MET A 1 73.01 19.60 -102.30
C MET A 1 72.98 18.79 -103.59
N ALA A 2 74.07 18.71 -104.35
CA ALA A 2 74.09 17.95 -105.60
C ALA A 2 74.05 16.44 -105.32
N ARG A 3 73.25 15.68 -106.08
CA ARG A 3 73.39 14.21 -106.13
C ARG A 3 74.72 13.89 -106.79
N GLY A 4 75.58 13.16 -106.10
CA GLY A 4 76.77 12.58 -106.71
C GLY A 4 76.33 11.48 -107.69
N LEU A 5 76.87 11.52 -108.90
CA LEU A 5 76.65 10.47 -109.90
C LEU A 5 77.17 9.12 -109.36
N THR A 6 76.31 8.10 -109.29
CA THR A 6 76.70 6.79 -108.77
C THR A 6 77.21 5.86 -109.87
N GLU A 7 77.89 4.79 -109.45
CA GLU A 7 78.33 3.73 -110.37
C GLU A 7 77.14 3.06 -111.06
N LEU A 8 76.05 2.83 -110.34
CA LEU A 8 74.84 2.18 -110.86
C LEU A 8 74.15 3.03 -111.93
N ASP A 9 74.12 4.36 -111.78
CA ASP A 9 73.57 5.27 -112.79
C ASP A 9 74.35 5.18 -114.12
N VAL A 10 75.69 5.12 -114.04
CA VAL A 10 76.57 4.95 -115.21
C VAL A 10 76.42 3.55 -115.82
N HIS A 11 76.33 2.51 -114.99
CA HIS A 11 76.16 1.13 -115.45
C HIS A 11 74.81 0.93 -116.15
N ASN A 12 73.72 1.50 -115.63
CA ASN A 12 72.40 1.44 -116.25
C ASN A 12 72.39 2.21 -117.58
N ALA A 13 72.89 3.46 -117.61
CA ALA A 13 72.97 4.24 -118.85
C ALA A 13 73.88 3.60 -119.92
N ALA A 14 74.89 2.82 -119.53
CA ALA A 14 75.71 2.04 -120.45
C ALA A 14 74.99 0.78 -120.95
N ASP A 15 74.26 0.06 -120.08
CA ASP A 15 73.40 -1.06 -120.49
C ASP A 15 72.27 -0.61 -121.45
N ASP A 16 71.63 0.54 -121.18
CA ASP A 16 70.55 1.11 -121.98
C ASP A 16 71.04 1.57 -123.36
N LEU A 17 72.19 2.24 -123.44
CA LEU A 17 72.83 2.59 -124.73
C LEU A 17 73.17 1.34 -125.56
N VAL A 18 73.63 0.26 -124.91
CA VAL A 18 73.93 -1.01 -125.58
C VAL A 18 72.66 -1.74 -126.02
N ALA A 19 71.57 -1.67 -125.25
CA ALA A 19 70.26 -2.17 -125.66
C ALA A 19 69.71 -1.41 -126.88
N GLY A 20 70.03 -0.11 -127.01
CA GLY A 20 69.80 0.70 -128.21
C GLY A 20 70.76 0.42 -129.38
N GLY A 21 71.74 -0.48 -129.22
CA GLY A 21 72.75 -0.79 -130.24
C GLY A 21 73.87 0.25 -130.38
N GLU A 22 73.95 1.24 -129.47
CA GLU A 22 74.99 2.25 -129.47
C GLU A 22 76.24 1.82 -128.69
N ARG A 23 77.37 2.46 -128.98
CA ARG A 23 78.61 2.26 -128.21
C ARG A 23 78.61 3.18 -126.99
N PRO A 24 78.66 2.67 -125.75
CA PRO A 24 78.68 3.51 -124.55
C PRO A 24 80.03 4.22 -124.44
N THR A 25 80.02 5.53 -124.73
CA THR A 25 81.18 6.42 -124.61
C THR A 25 80.92 7.50 -123.56
N VAL A 26 81.99 8.07 -123.01
CA VAL A 26 81.93 9.10 -121.95
C VAL A 26 81.06 10.30 -122.36
N GLU A 27 81.07 10.69 -123.64
CA GLU A 27 80.23 11.76 -124.17
C GLU A 27 78.75 11.35 -124.23
N ARG A 28 78.42 10.17 -124.76
CA ARG A 28 77.03 9.69 -124.89
C ARG A 28 76.40 9.42 -123.53
N ILE A 29 77.15 8.85 -122.58
CA ILE A 29 76.68 8.64 -121.21
C ILE A 29 76.41 9.99 -120.51
N ARG A 30 77.26 11.01 -120.71
CA ARG A 30 77.02 12.36 -120.17
C ARG A 30 75.86 13.06 -120.86
N ALA A 31 75.60 12.81 -122.14
CA ALA A 31 74.39 13.27 -122.82
C ALA A 31 73.12 12.58 -122.29
N HIS A 32 73.19 11.27 -122.02
CA HIS A 32 72.07 10.47 -121.52
C HIS A 32 71.69 10.80 -120.06
N LEU A 33 72.69 11.02 -119.20
CA LEU A 33 72.52 11.33 -117.77
C LEU A 33 72.47 12.83 -117.45
N GLY A 34 72.75 13.69 -118.43
CA GLY A 34 72.77 15.16 -118.31
C GLY A 34 73.76 15.76 -117.31
N THR A 35 74.52 14.93 -116.58
CA THR A 35 75.31 15.32 -115.41
C THR A 35 76.59 14.48 -115.28
N GLY A 36 77.53 14.92 -114.44
CA GLY A 36 78.77 14.20 -114.13
C GLY A 36 80.03 14.78 -114.77
N SER A 37 81.13 14.71 -114.01
CA SER A 37 82.48 15.03 -114.49
C SER A 37 82.99 13.92 -115.41
N PRO A 38 83.69 14.24 -116.52
CA PRO A 38 84.27 13.23 -117.42
C PRO A 38 85.07 12.15 -116.66
N ASN A 39 85.95 12.54 -115.72
CA ASN A 39 86.78 11.59 -114.97
C ASN A 39 85.96 10.61 -114.12
N THR A 40 84.82 11.05 -113.58
CA THR A 40 83.90 10.19 -112.81
C THR A 40 83.20 9.20 -113.73
N VAL A 41 82.73 9.65 -114.90
CA VAL A 41 82.07 8.81 -115.90
C VAL A 41 83.04 7.79 -116.49
N THR A 42 84.27 8.19 -116.84
CA THR A 42 85.31 7.26 -117.32
C THR A 42 85.55 6.15 -116.30
N ARG A 43 85.79 6.48 -115.02
CA ARG A 43 86.06 5.47 -113.97
C ARG A 43 84.95 4.42 -113.86
N HIS A 44 83.69 4.85 -113.85
CA HIS A 44 82.56 3.91 -113.72
C HIS A 44 82.22 3.21 -115.04
N LEU A 45 82.52 3.80 -116.20
CA LEU A 45 82.45 3.13 -117.49
C LEU A 45 83.51 2.02 -117.61
N ASP A 46 84.71 2.21 -117.07
CA ASP A 46 85.74 1.18 -117.02
C ASP A 46 85.32 0.01 -116.10
N THR A 47 84.71 0.30 -114.93
CA THR A 47 84.09 -0.73 -114.08
C THR A 47 82.97 -1.47 -114.81
N TRP A 48 82.12 -0.77 -115.57
CA TRP A 48 81.09 -1.38 -116.41
C TRP A 48 81.69 -2.32 -117.46
N TRP A 49 82.68 -1.88 -118.24
CA TRP A 49 83.37 -2.70 -119.24
C TRP A 49 84.02 -3.96 -118.63
N SER A 50 84.61 -3.84 -117.43
CA SER A 50 85.20 -4.99 -116.73
C SER A 50 84.17 -6.04 -116.29
N SER A 51 82.94 -5.62 -116.00
CA SER A 51 81.90 -6.46 -115.38
C SER A 51 80.86 -6.99 -116.37
N VAL A 52 80.54 -6.24 -117.43
CA VAL A 52 79.49 -6.60 -118.42
C VAL A 52 79.72 -7.97 -119.06
N GLY A 53 80.97 -8.29 -119.43
CA GLY A 53 81.31 -9.60 -120.01
C GLY A 53 81.09 -10.78 -119.06
N THR A 54 81.09 -10.56 -117.74
CA THR A 54 80.77 -11.58 -116.74
C THR A 54 79.28 -11.60 -116.43
N ARG A 55 78.62 -10.44 -116.31
CA ARG A 55 77.16 -10.31 -116.15
C ARG A 55 76.39 -11.01 -117.29
N LEU A 56 76.81 -10.81 -118.54
CA LEU A 56 76.20 -11.45 -119.71
C LEU A 56 76.41 -12.97 -119.71
N ARG A 57 77.60 -13.47 -119.36
CA ARG A 57 77.88 -14.91 -119.24
C ARG A 57 77.13 -15.56 -118.08
N GLN A 58 76.87 -14.83 -117.00
CA GLN A 58 76.01 -15.29 -115.90
C GLN A 58 74.55 -15.38 -116.34
N ARG A 59 73.97 -14.31 -116.90
CA ARG A 59 72.60 -14.32 -117.45
C ARG A 59 72.39 -15.41 -118.50
N ALA A 60 73.39 -15.65 -119.36
CA ALA A 60 73.33 -16.72 -120.35
C ALA A 60 73.37 -18.14 -119.73
N ARG A 61 73.97 -18.33 -118.55
CA ARG A 61 73.92 -19.59 -117.80
C ARG A 61 72.58 -19.76 -117.09
N GLU A 62 72.08 -18.70 -116.48
CA GLU A 62 70.77 -18.66 -115.82
C GLU A 62 69.63 -18.94 -116.82
N ALA A 63 69.68 -18.33 -118.01
CA ALA A 63 68.73 -18.56 -119.10
C ALA A 63 68.95 -19.88 -119.87
N ALA A 64 70.09 -20.56 -119.67
CA ALA A 64 70.35 -21.90 -120.21
C ALA A 64 70.05 -23.02 -119.19
N GLN A 65 69.58 -22.68 -117.99
CA GLN A 65 69.06 -23.66 -117.05
C GLN A 65 67.72 -24.20 -117.60
N PRO A 66 67.54 -25.53 -117.73
CA PRO A 66 66.34 -26.09 -118.33
C PRO A 66 65.12 -25.78 -117.46
N ASP A 67 64.07 -25.29 -118.11
CA ASP A 67 62.83 -24.90 -117.46
C ASP A 67 62.15 -26.11 -116.79
N VAL A 68 61.52 -25.89 -115.62
CA VAL A 68 60.97 -27.00 -114.83
C VAL A 68 59.78 -27.61 -115.60
N PRO A 69 59.77 -28.92 -115.91
CA PRO A 69 58.70 -29.51 -116.70
C PRO A 69 57.32 -29.24 -116.07
N ALA A 70 56.38 -28.72 -116.87
CA ALA A 70 55.09 -28.24 -116.36
C ALA A 70 54.32 -29.27 -115.51
N ALA A 71 54.46 -30.57 -115.81
CA ALA A 71 53.88 -31.65 -115.01
C ALA A 71 54.43 -31.70 -113.56
N VAL A 72 55.71 -31.39 -113.35
CA VAL A 72 56.34 -31.32 -112.02
C VAL A 72 55.84 -30.08 -111.27
N LEU A 73 55.71 -28.93 -111.95
CA LEU A 73 55.18 -27.72 -111.35
C LEU A 73 53.71 -27.90 -110.91
N THR A 74 52.87 -28.47 -111.78
CA THR A 74 51.47 -28.78 -111.46
C THR A 74 51.36 -29.80 -110.32
N LEU A 75 52.24 -30.82 -110.27
CA LEU A 75 52.27 -31.77 -109.16
C LEU A 75 52.64 -31.07 -107.84
N ALA A 76 53.69 -30.25 -107.83
CA ALA A 76 54.10 -29.48 -106.66
C ALA A 76 52.99 -28.53 -106.17
N GLN A 77 52.31 -27.83 -107.08
CA GLN A 77 51.15 -26.99 -106.76
C GLN A 77 50.00 -27.79 -106.13
N ARG A 78 49.68 -28.98 -106.65
CA ARG A 78 48.63 -29.85 -106.08
C ARG A 78 49.02 -30.42 -104.72
N CYS A 79 50.27 -30.83 -104.53
CA CYS A 79 50.78 -31.25 -103.23
C CYS A 79 50.76 -30.11 -102.20
N TRP A 80 51.11 -28.88 -102.60
CA TRP A 80 51.05 -27.70 -101.75
C TRP A 80 49.62 -27.32 -101.38
N ALA A 81 48.69 -27.35 -102.34
CA ALA A 81 47.27 -27.12 -102.08
C ALA A 81 46.68 -28.14 -101.09
N ALA A 82 46.95 -29.43 -101.29
CA ALA A 82 46.51 -30.49 -100.36
C ALA A 82 47.16 -30.37 -98.97
N ALA A 83 48.41 -29.93 -98.88
CA ALA A 83 49.08 -29.66 -97.60
C ALA A 83 48.45 -28.47 -96.86
N LEU A 84 48.10 -27.39 -97.57
CA LEU A 84 47.37 -26.25 -97.00
C LEU A 84 45.94 -26.62 -96.57
N GLU A 85 45.26 -27.45 -97.34
CA GLU A 85 43.92 -27.94 -97.03
C GLU A 85 43.92 -28.80 -95.76
N GLY A 86 44.77 -29.83 -95.69
CA GLY A 86 44.92 -30.68 -94.51
C GLY A 86 45.43 -29.93 -93.27
N ALA A 87 46.33 -28.96 -93.44
CA ALA A 87 46.74 -28.08 -92.33
C ALA A 87 45.59 -27.19 -91.86
N GLY A 88 44.75 -26.68 -92.78
CA GLY A 88 43.56 -25.91 -92.47
C GLY A 88 42.47 -26.72 -91.76
N GLU A 89 42.27 -27.98 -92.15
CA GLU A 89 41.37 -28.91 -91.45
C GLU A 89 41.88 -29.25 -90.05
N HIS A 90 43.17 -29.56 -89.92
CA HIS A 90 43.78 -29.85 -88.62
C HIS A 90 43.70 -28.64 -87.67
N ALA A 91 43.97 -27.42 -88.17
CA ALA A 91 43.82 -26.19 -87.40
C ALA A 91 42.38 -25.91 -86.97
N ARG A 92 41.38 -26.18 -87.84
CA ARG A 92 39.95 -26.07 -87.49
C ARG A 92 39.56 -27.10 -86.42
N ALA A 93 40.03 -28.34 -86.53
CA ALA A 93 39.75 -29.39 -85.56
C ALA A 93 40.39 -29.10 -84.19
N ALA A 94 41.63 -28.61 -84.17
CA ALA A 94 42.31 -28.17 -82.95
C ALA A 94 41.55 -27.01 -82.29
N LEU A 95 41.25 -25.95 -83.04
CA LEU A 95 40.50 -24.78 -82.53
C LEU A 95 39.11 -25.17 -82.00
N SER A 96 38.38 -26.06 -82.69
CA SER A 96 37.08 -26.56 -82.22
C SER A 96 37.19 -27.37 -80.93
N THR A 97 38.33 -28.04 -80.71
CA THR A 97 38.59 -28.82 -79.49
C THR A 97 38.95 -27.89 -78.32
N GLU A 98 39.78 -26.88 -78.57
CA GLU A 98 40.10 -25.82 -77.60
C GLU A 98 38.85 -25.00 -77.21
N GLN A 99 37.99 -24.65 -78.18
CA GLN A 99 36.73 -23.96 -77.92
C GLN A 99 35.80 -24.78 -77.03
N ALA A 100 35.59 -26.06 -77.35
CA ALA A 100 34.78 -26.94 -76.51
C ALA A 100 35.36 -27.09 -75.09
N ALA A 101 36.68 -27.25 -74.95
CA ALA A 101 37.34 -27.32 -73.64
C ALA A 101 37.19 -26.02 -72.82
N LEU A 102 37.29 -24.85 -73.47
CA LEU A 102 37.10 -23.55 -72.83
C LEU A 102 35.64 -23.30 -72.44
N GLU A 103 34.67 -23.83 -73.18
CA GLU A 103 33.25 -23.79 -72.80
C GLU A 103 33.00 -24.70 -71.59
N ASP A 104 33.53 -25.93 -71.60
CA ASP A 104 33.49 -26.88 -70.48
C ASP A 104 34.10 -26.29 -69.19
N GLU A 105 35.25 -25.61 -69.27
CA GLU A 105 35.86 -24.93 -68.13
C GLU A 105 35.03 -23.73 -67.64
N ARG A 106 34.45 -22.95 -68.56
CA ARG A 106 33.61 -21.80 -68.20
C ARG A 106 32.34 -22.22 -67.48
N ASP A 107 31.69 -23.30 -67.90
CA ASP A 107 30.47 -23.81 -67.28
C ASP A 107 30.77 -24.46 -65.92
N ARG A 108 31.88 -25.18 -65.77
CA ARG A 108 32.37 -25.66 -64.46
C ARG A 108 32.64 -24.49 -63.50
N LEU A 109 33.35 -23.45 -63.95
CA LEU A 109 33.61 -22.24 -63.16
C LEU A 109 32.34 -21.45 -62.85
N ALA A 110 31.32 -21.47 -63.72
CA ALA A 110 30.02 -20.87 -63.44
C ALA A 110 29.24 -21.65 -62.37
N ALA A 111 29.22 -22.99 -62.47
CA ALA A 111 28.59 -23.87 -61.48
C ALA A 111 29.26 -23.75 -60.09
N GLU A 112 30.59 -23.74 -60.02
CA GLU A 112 31.32 -23.49 -58.77
C GLU A 112 30.99 -22.14 -58.15
N ARG A 113 30.92 -21.07 -58.96
CA ARG A 113 30.55 -19.72 -58.49
C ARG A 113 29.12 -19.69 -57.97
N ALA A 114 28.19 -20.40 -58.62
CA ALA A 114 26.81 -20.52 -58.17
C ALA A 114 26.71 -21.26 -56.82
N SER A 115 27.41 -22.40 -56.66
CA SER A 115 27.46 -23.15 -55.38
C SER A 115 28.00 -22.28 -54.25
N ARG A 116 29.17 -21.66 -54.44
CA ARG A 116 29.80 -20.80 -53.42
C ARG A 116 28.96 -19.56 -53.09
N ALA A 117 28.20 -19.02 -54.06
CA ALA A 117 27.27 -17.92 -53.80
C ALA A 117 26.05 -18.37 -52.98
N GLN A 118 25.51 -19.56 -53.26
CA GLN A 118 24.44 -20.17 -52.47
C GLN A 118 24.89 -20.46 -51.04
N GLU A 119 26.05 -21.12 -50.87
CA GLU A 119 26.66 -21.38 -49.55
C GLU A 119 26.85 -20.09 -48.73
N GLN A 120 27.35 -19.01 -49.36
CA GLN A 120 27.49 -17.71 -48.71
C GLN A 120 26.14 -17.08 -48.32
N GLN A 121 25.09 -17.27 -49.12
CA GLN A 121 23.76 -16.78 -48.82
C GLN A 121 23.12 -17.58 -47.67
N ASP A 122 23.25 -18.90 -47.67
CA ASP A 122 22.74 -19.76 -46.60
C ASP A 122 23.46 -19.51 -45.27
N MET A 123 24.79 -19.29 -45.30
CA MET A 123 25.55 -18.86 -44.12
C MET A 123 25.12 -17.47 -43.60
N ARG A 124 24.78 -16.52 -44.50
CA ARG A 124 24.24 -15.21 -44.09
C ARG A 124 22.85 -15.33 -43.45
N VAL A 125 21.97 -16.17 -44.01
CA VAL A 125 20.65 -16.44 -43.44
C VAL A 125 20.77 -17.14 -42.09
N ALA A 126 21.65 -18.15 -41.97
CA ALA A 126 21.93 -18.82 -40.70
C ALA A 126 22.48 -17.87 -39.63
N LEU A 127 23.42 -16.98 -39.99
CA LEU A 127 23.96 -15.97 -39.08
C LEU A 127 22.88 -14.95 -38.64
N ALA A 128 22.03 -14.50 -39.55
CA ALA A 128 20.92 -13.59 -39.24
C ALA A 128 19.85 -14.26 -38.35
N ALA A 129 19.57 -15.55 -38.56
CA ALA A 129 18.70 -16.33 -37.68
C ALA A 129 19.33 -16.52 -36.28
N ALA A 130 20.63 -16.78 -36.20
CA ALA A 130 21.35 -16.94 -34.94
C ALA A 130 21.41 -15.63 -34.13
N THR A 131 21.64 -14.47 -34.76
CA THR A 131 21.61 -13.18 -34.06
C THR A 131 20.20 -12.79 -33.62
N ALA A 132 19.17 -13.05 -34.43
CA ALA A 132 17.77 -12.85 -34.04
C ALA A 132 17.33 -13.80 -32.89
N ALA A 133 17.83 -15.04 -32.87
CA ALA A 133 17.61 -15.95 -31.75
C ALA A 133 18.31 -15.45 -30.48
N GLN A 134 19.54 -14.94 -30.58
CA GLN A 134 20.30 -14.40 -29.45
C GLN A 134 19.62 -13.16 -28.84
N THR A 135 19.18 -12.19 -29.65
CA THR A 135 18.47 -11.00 -29.14
C THR A 135 17.12 -11.36 -28.52
N SER A 136 16.42 -12.36 -29.05
CA SER A 136 15.21 -12.93 -28.43
C SER A 136 15.50 -13.57 -27.07
N ILE A 137 16.57 -14.37 -26.96
CA ILE A 137 17.02 -14.98 -25.70
C ILE A 137 17.38 -13.91 -24.66
N ASP A 138 18.06 -12.84 -25.04
CA ASP A 138 18.44 -11.78 -24.11
C ASP A 138 17.25 -10.91 -23.68
N LEU A 139 16.27 -10.67 -24.56
CA LEU A 139 15.00 -10.05 -24.18
C LEU A 139 14.19 -10.94 -23.20
N LEU A 140 14.15 -12.25 -23.43
CA LEU A 140 13.50 -13.19 -22.51
C LEU A 140 14.23 -13.26 -21.16
N ARG A 141 15.56 -13.08 -21.13
CA ARG A 141 16.35 -12.98 -19.89
C ARG A 141 16.01 -11.70 -19.11
N THR A 142 15.88 -10.54 -19.74
CA THR A 142 15.49 -9.31 -19.03
C THR A 142 14.06 -9.39 -18.51
N GLN A 143 13.11 -9.87 -19.33
CA GLN A 143 11.72 -10.09 -18.91
C GLN A 143 11.62 -11.08 -17.74
N LEU A 144 12.40 -12.16 -17.73
CA LEU A 144 12.45 -13.11 -16.62
C LEU A 144 13.04 -12.50 -15.34
N ALA A 145 14.07 -11.65 -15.47
CA ALA A 145 14.65 -10.93 -14.33
C ALA A 145 13.68 -9.89 -13.75
N GLU A 146 12.98 -9.14 -14.59
CA GLU A 146 11.93 -8.20 -14.21
C GLU A 146 10.77 -8.91 -13.49
N ALA A 147 10.26 -10.01 -14.06
CA ALA A 147 9.21 -10.83 -13.45
C ALA A 147 9.66 -11.45 -12.11
N ALA A 148 10.92 -11.87 -12.00
CA ALA A 148 11.48 -12.38 -10.74
C ALA A 148 11.59 -11.27 -9.66
N ALA A 149 11.99 -10.06 -10.04
CA ALA A 149 12.05 -8.91 -9.13
C ALA A 149 10.63 -8.50 -8.66
N GLN A 150 9.66 -8.43 -9.58
CA GLN A 150 8.25 -8.18 -9.24
C GLN A 150 7.69 -9.25 -8.31
N ALA A 151 8.02 -10.53 -8.53
CA ALA A 151 7.60 -11.62 -7.66
C ALA A 151 8.28 -11.60 -6.28
N GLN A 152 9.49 -11.05 -6.15
CA GLN A 152 10.14 -10.81 -4.84
C GLN A 152 9.49 -9.64 -4.11
N GLU A 153 9.23 -8.52 -4.79
CA GLU A 153 8.57 -7.35 -4.22
C GLU A 153 7.15 -7.70 -3.72
N LEU A 154 6.34 -8.40 -4.51
CA LEU A 154 5.01 -8.85 -4.09
C LEU A 154 5.05 -9.81 -2.89
N ARG A 155 6.10 -10.63 -2.74
CA ARG A 155 6.31 -11.45 -1.53
C ARG A 155 6.65 -10.58 -0.33
N ALA A 156 7.57 -9.62 -0.47
CA ALA A 156 7.91 -8.70 0.61
C ALA A 156 6.71 -7.85 1.06
N GLN A 157 5.87 -7.39 0.12
CA GLN A 157 4.62 -6.68 0.42
C GLN A 157 3.61 -7.57 1.15
N ARG A 158 3.42 -8.83 0.70
CA ARG A 158 2.58 -9.83 1.38
C ARG A 158 3.06 -10.11 2.80
N ASP A 159 4.36 -10.36 2.98
CA ASP A 159 4.93 -10.75 4.26
C ASP A 159 4.91 -9.57 5.25
N GLY A 160 5.18 -8.36 4.77
CA GLY A 160 4.96 -7.13 5.53
C GLY A 160 3.49 -6.85 5.85
N ALA A 161 2.53 -7.30 5.02
CA ALA A 161 1.11 -7.21 5.33
C ALA A 161 0.68 -8.24 6.38
N HIS A 162 1.18 -9.47 6.29
CA HIS A 162 0.95 -10.53 7.27
C HIS A 162 1.46 -10.13 8.66
N ALA A 163 2.70 -9.65 8.76
CA ALA A 163 3.27 -9.16 10.02
C ALA A 163 2.52 -7.94 10.61
N ARG A 164 1.87 -7.11 9.77
CA ARG A 164 0.96 -6.06 10.25
C ARG A 164 -0.37 -6.62 10.75
N GLN A 165 -0.92 -7.63 10.08
CA GLN A 165 -2.14 -8.33 10.50
C GLN A 165 -1.93 -9.03 11.85
N GLU A 166 -0.90 -9.86 11.99
CA GLU A 166 -0.56 -10.56 13.24
C GLU A 166 -0.38 -9.58 14.42
N ARG A 167 0.25 -8.42 14.17
CA ARG A 167 0.39 -7.35 15.17
C ARG A 167 -0.97 -6.74 15.57
N LEU A 168 -1.85 -6.47 14.60
CA LEU A 168 -3.18 -5.93 14.87
C LEU A 168 -4.07 -6.94 15.59
N GLU A 169 -3.98 -8.23 15.23
CA GLU A 169 -4.69 -9.32 15.91
C GLU A 169 -4.22 -9.48 17.37
N ALA A 170 -2.91 -9.40 17.63
CA ALA A 170 -2.36 -9.37 18.98
C ALA A 170 -2.85 -8.17 19.79
N GLN A 171 -2.86 -6.96 19.20
CA GLN A 171 -3.38 -5.75 19.86
C GLN A 171 -4.89 -5.82 20.12
N LEU A 172 -5.68 -6.46 19.24
CA LEU A 172 -7.10 -6.70 19.47
C LEU A 172 -7.33 -7.73 20.58
N ALA A 173 -6.49 -8.77 20.68
CA ALA A 173 -6.55 -9.73 21.77
C ALA A 173 -6.20 -9.08 23.14
N GLU A 174 -5.18 -8.23 23.17
CA GLU A 174 -4.78 -7.44 24.34
C GLU A 174 -5.92 -6.51 24.80
N LEU A 175 -6.49 -5.71 23.89
CA LEU A 175 -7.62 -4.82 24.19
C LEU A 175 -8.90 -5.57 24.62
N HIS A 176 -9.16 -6.76 24.07
CA HIS A 176 -10.24 -7.61 24.56
C HIS A 176 -9.97 -8.13 25.97
N GLN A 177 -8.73 -8.55 26.28
CA GLN A 177 -8.35 -8.98 27.62
C GLN A 177 -8.47 -7.84 28.64
N GLU A 178 -7.99 -6.63 28.33
CA GLU A 178 -8.14 -5.45 29.19
C GLU A 178 -9.62 -5.13 29.46
N LYS A 179 -10.44 -5.12 28.40
CA LYS A 179 -11.89 -4.89 28.49
C LYS A 179 -12.57 -5.94 29.37
N ASP A 180 -12.26 -7.22 29.20
CA ASP A 180 -12.89 -8.29 29.96
C ASP A 180 -12.44 -8.27 31.44
N GLN A 181 -11.17 -7.92 31.71
CA GLN A 181 -10.69 -7.64 33.07
C GLN A 181 -11.45 -6.47 33.72
N LEU A 182 -11.62 -5.35 33.01
CA LEU A 182 -12.41 -4.19 33.47
C LEU A 182 -13.89 -4.52 33.69
N GLN A 183 -14.46 -5.41 32.88
CA GLN A 183 -15.82 -5.91 33.10
C GLN A 183 -15.91 -6.77 34.36
N VAL A 184 -14.91 -7.62 34.63
CA VAL A 184 -14.86 -8.43 35.87
C VAL A 184 -14.66 -7.55 37.10
N THR A 185 -13.78 -6.55 37.07
CA THR A 185 -13.62 -5.62 38.21
C THR A 185 -14.89 -4.82 38.46
N HIS A 186 -15.51 -4.22 37.44
CA HIS A 186 -16.77 -3.49 37.62
C HIS A 186 -17.96 -4.37 38.03
N GLN A 187 -18.01 -5.63 37.61
CA GLN A 187 -19.01 -6.58 38.12
C GLN A 187 -18.79 -6.87 39.61
N ARG A 188 -17.53 -7.09 40.01
CA ARG A 188 -17.14 -7.34 41.40
C ARG A 188 -17.39 -6.13 42.29
N GLU A 189 -16.98 -4.93 41.89
CA GLU A 189 -17.26 -3.67 42.60
C GLU A 189 -18.77 -3.51 42.82
N ARG A 190 -19.59 -3.76 41.79
CA ARG A 190 -21.05 -3.69 41.90
C ARG A 190 -21.61 -4.76 42.85
N GLN A 191 -21.07 -5.97 42.87
CA GLN A 191 -21.45 -7.01 43.83
C GLN A 191 -21.14 -6.54 45.26
N GLU A 192 -19.89 -6.16 45.53
CA GLU A 192 -19.42 -5.66 46.84
C GLU A 192 -20.24 -4.45 47.32
N TRP A 193 -20.59 -3.50 46.44
CA TRP A 193 -21.50 -2.40 46.75
C TRP A 193 -22.93 -2.85 47.07
N THR A 194 -23.50 -3.81 46.32
CA THR A 194 -24.87 -4.31 46.60
C THR A 194 -24.93 -5.16 47.87
N GLU A 195 -23.87 -5.90 48.20
CA GLU A 195 -23.76 -6.65 49.45
C GLU A 195 -23.59 -5.70 50.65
N HIS A 196 -22.79 -4.65 50.50
CA HIS A 196 -22.66 -3.60 51.52
C HIS A 196 -24.00 -2.89 51.76
N ALA A 197 -24.72 -2.51 50.69
CA ALA A 197 -26.04 -1.89 50.78
C ALA A 197 -27.06 -2.80 51.47
N ARG A 198 -27.16 -4.07 51.08
CA ARG A 198 -28.01 -5.05 51.78
C ARG A 198 -27.64 -5.20 53.26
N SER A 199 -26.35 -5.27 53.58
CA SER A 199 -25.87 -5.39 54.97
C SER A 199 -26.21 -4.16 55.83
N THR A 200 -26.24 -2.96 55.25
CA THR A 200 -26.68 -1.76 55.96
C THR A 200 -28.21 -1.68 56.06
N GLU A 201 -28.95 -2.04 55.01
CA GLU A 201 -30.41 -2.17 55.04
C GLU A 201 -30.88 -3.19 56.09
N ASP A 202 -30.32 -4.40 56.12
CA ASP A 202 -30.64 -5.44 57.10
C ASP A 202 -30.35 -4.99 58.54
N ARG A 203 -29.25 -4.27 58.76
CA ARG A 203 -28.91 -3.69 60.07
C ARG A 203 -29.91 -2.64 60.51
N LEU A 204 -30.27 -1.71 59.61
CA LEU A 204 -31.25 -0.66 59.88
C LEU A 204 -32.66 -1.25 60.11
N ASN A 205 -33.05 -2.26 59.33
CA ASN A 205 -34.31 -3.00 59.52
C ASN A 205 -34.35 -3.70 60.89
N ALA A 206 -33.27 -4.38 61.28
CA ALA A 206 -33.16 -5.00 62.60
C ALA A 206 -33.18 -3.98 63.75
N GLU A 207 -32.62 -2.78 63.56
CA GLU A 207 -32.71 -1.68 64.52
C GLU A 207 -34.12 -1.09 64.60
N VAL A 208 -34.79 -0.88 63.46
CA VAL A 208 -36.19 -0.47 63.39
C VAL A 208 -37.12 -1.48 64.08
N ASP A 209 -36.90 -2.78 63.91
CA ASP A 209 -37.69 -3.80 64.60
C ASP A 209 -37.38 -3.91 66.10
N ARG A 210 -36.11 -3.74 66.51
CA ARG A 210 -35.76 -3.56 67.94
C ARG A 210 -36.46 -2.34 68.54
N LEU A 211 -36.54 -1.22 67.80
CA LEU A 211 -37.25 -0.01 68.23
C LEU A 211 -38.77 -0.22 68.25
N ARG A 212 -39.36 -0.92 67.27
CA ARG A 212 -40.78 -1.31 67.26
C ARG A 212 -41.13 -2.21 68.46
N ILE A 213 -40.27 -3.16 68.82
CA ILE A 213 -40.45 -4.02 70.00
C ILE A 213 -40.39 -3.19 71.28
N LYS A 214 -39.37 -2.33 71.43
CA LYS A 214 -39.26 -1.40 72.58
C LYS A 214 -40.47 -0.46 72.67
N ALA A 215 -40.94 0.09 71.55
CA ALA A 215 -42.12 0.95 71.50
C ALA A 215 -43.40 0.20 71.91
N ARG A 216 -43.60 -1.03 71.43
CA ARG A 216 -44.72 -1.89 71.88
C ARG A 216 -44.65 -2.17 73.37
N GLN A 217 -43.47 -2.46 73.92
CA GLN A 217 -43.25 -2.68 75.36
C GLN A 217 -43.56 -1.41 76.18
N LEU A 218 -43.08 -0.24 75.75
CA LEU A 218 -43.36 1.05 76.38
C LEU A 218 -44.86 1.38 76.33
N THR A 219 -45.54 1.18 75.20
CA THR A 219 -46.99 1.36 75.09
C THR A 219 -47.76 0.42 76.02
N GLN A 220 -47.32 -0.84 76.16
CA GLN A 220 -47.89 -1.77 77.15
C GLN A 220 -47.64 -1.33 78.60
N GLN A 221 -46.47 -0.77 78.91
CA GLN A 221 -46.18 -0.20 80.24
C GLN A 221 -47.06 1.03 80.51
N VAL A 222 -47.19 1.96 79.56
CA VAL A 222 -48.08 3.13 79.67
C VAL A 222 -49.53 2.71 79.84
N HIS A 223 -49.99 1.69 79.10
CA HIS A 223 -51.34 1.14 79.25
C HIS A 223 -51.55 0.55 80.66
N LYS A 224 -50.61 -0.27 81.15
CA LYS A 224 -50.64 -0.80 82.53
C LYS A 224 -50.62 0.31 83.59
N HIS A 225 -49.80 1.35 83.43
CA HIS A 225 -49.80 2.50 84.34
C HIS A 225 -51.10 3.31 84.28
N THR A 226 -51.75 3.37 83.12
CA THR A 226 -53.05 4.03 82.95
C THR A 226 -54.16 3.20 83.61
N GLN A 227 -54.17 1.87 83.44
CA GLN A 227 -55.07 0.96 84.15
C GLN A 227 -54.88 1.04 85.67
N LEU A 228 -53.63 1.05 86.16
CA LEU A 228 -53.34 1.24 87.58
C LEU A 228 -53.82 2.61 88.09
N ALA A 229 -53.65 3.68 87.31
CA ALA A 229 -54.17 5.01 87.65
C ALA A 229 -55.71 5.08 87.59
N GLN A 230 -56.36 4.28 86.74
CA GLN A 230 -57.81 4.13 86.71
C GLN A 230 -58.29 3.40 87.97
N HIS A 231 -57.72 2.23 88.30
CA HIS A 231 -58.05 1.49 89.52
C HIS A 231 -57.74 2.25 90.82
N LEU A 232 -56.71 3.09 90.84
CA LEU A 232 -56.48 4.01 91.97
C LEU A 232 -57.56 5.08 92.06
N ARG A 233 -57.99 5.69 90.95
CA ARG A 233 -59.11 6.65 90.94
C ARG A 233 -60.46 6.00 91.28
N GLU A 234 -60.69 4.77 90.86
CA GLU A 234 -61.87 3.97 91.24
C GLU A 234 -61.88 3.73 92.75
N ARG A 235 -60.73 3.38 93.34
CA ARG A 235 -60.58 3.26 94.80
C ARG A 235 -60.73 4.60 95.53
N GLU A 236 -60.16 5.68 95.02
CA GLU A 236 -60.36 7.04 95.55
C GLU A 236 -61.84 7.45 95.50
N GLN A 237 -62.56 7.13 94.42
CA GLN A 237 -63.99 7.39 94.29
C GLN A 237 -64.83 6.52 95.23
N VAL A 238 -64.50 5.24 95.40
CA VAL A 238 -65.15 4.38 96.40
C VAL A 238 -64.92 4.93 97.81
N GLN A 239 -63.69 5.31 98.17
CA GLN A 239 -63.39 5.92 99.47
C GLN A 239 -64.04 7.29 99.67
N GLU A 240 -64.20 8.10 98.61
CA GLU A 240 -65.00 9.32 98.68
C GLU A 240 -66.50 9.03 98.87
N GLN A 241 -67.03 7.96 98.26
CA GLN A 241 -68.43 7.54 98.47
C GLN A 241 -68.63 7.01 99.89
N GLU A 242 -67.73 6.16 100.39
CA GLU A 242 -67.71 5.69 101.78
C GLU A 242 -67.69 6.87 102.75
N ARG A 243 -66.73 7.80 102.61
CA ARG A 243 -66.67 9.02 103.45
C ARG A 243 -67.91 9.90 103.34
N ARG A 244 -68.55 10.00 102.17
CA ARG A 244 -69.81 10.73 102.01
C ARG A 244 -70.97 10.01 102.70
N GLN A 245 -71.00 8.67 102.68
CA GLN A 245 -71.98 7.87 103.41
C GLN A 245 -71.74 7.98 104.94
N GLU A 246 -70.50 7.93 105.41
CA GLU A 246 -70.13 8.20 106.81
C GLU A 246 -70.56 9.61 107.24
N GLN A 247 -70.29 10.64 106.42
CA GLN A 247 -70.71 12.02 106.71
C GLN A 247 -72.23 12.19 106.69
N GLN A 248 -72.94 11.51 105.79
CA GLN A 248 -74.41 11.51 105.75
C GLN A 248 -75.00 10.77 106.96
N ALA A 249 -74.41 9.63 107.36
CA ALA A 249 -74.81 8.89 108.56
C ALA A 249 -74.52 9.69 109.84
N ALA A 250 -73.36 10.36 109.93
CA ALA A 250 -73.03 11.25 111.02
C ALA A 250 -73.95 12.48 111.09
N ALA A 251 -74.29 13.08 109.94
CA ALA A 251 -75.27 14.16 109.86
C ALA A 251 -76.68 13.70 110.28
N ALA A 252 -77.11 12.50 109.85
CA ALA A 252 -78.38 11.90 110.26
C ALA A 252 -78.39 11.52 111.76
N ALA A 253 -77.26 11.08 112.31
CA ALA A 253 -77.11 10.85 113.74
C ALA A 253 -77.12 12.17 114.54
N LEU A 254 -76.56 13.25 113.99
CA LEU A 254 -76.60 14.58 114.59
C LEU A 254 -78.02 15.17 114.56
N THR A 255 -78.75 15.08 113.44
CA THR A 255 -80.14 15.53 113.37
C THR A 255 -81.07 14.66 114.23
N ALA A 256 -80.82 13.36 114.35
CA ALA A 256 -81.51 12.52 115.33
C ALA A 256 -81.20 12.93 116.78
N GLN A 257 -80.00 13.42 117.07
CA GLN A 257 -79.65 13.99 118.38
C GLN A 257 -80.29 15.36 118.61
N THR A 258 -80.35 16.27 117.62
CA THR A 258 -81.05 17.55 117.79
C THR A 258 -82.56 17.35 117.94
N LEU A 259 -83.17 16.43 117.18
CA LEU A 259 -84.60 16.13 117.33
C LEU A 259 -84.93 15.55 118.73
N ARG A 260 -84.04 14.70 119.28
CA ARG A 260 -84.14 14.21 120.67
C ARG A 260 -83.93 15.33 121.70
N ALA A 261 -83.00 16.24 121.44
CA ALA A 261 -82.78 17.41 122.30
C ALA A 261 -84.01 18.34 122.29
N GLU A 262 -84.60 18.61 121.14
CA GLU A 262 -85.83 19.39 120.96
C GLU A 262 -87.03 18.72 121.65
N GLN A 263 -87.18 17.40 121.52
CA GLN A 263 -88.21 16.64 122.26
C GLN A 263 -88.02 16.73 123.79
N SER A 264 -86.78 16.67 124.28
CA SER A 264 -86.48 16.86 125.71
C SER A 264 -86.70 18.31 126.17
N ALA A 265 -86.46 19.30 125.31
CA ALA A 265 -86.71 20.70 125.60
C ALA A 265 -88.20 21.01 125.66
N ALA A 266 -89.01 20.41 124.78
CA ALA A 266 -90.47 20.52 124.81
C ALA A 266 -91.06 19.95 126.11
N GLN A 267 -90.53 18.84 126.62
CA GLN A 267 -90.92 18.26 127.92
C GLN A 267 -90.57 19.15 129.12
N LEU A 268 -89.56 20.03 128.99
CA LEU A 268 -89.12 20.95 130.04
C LEU A 268 -89.80 22.34 129.97
N ALA A 269 -90.54 22.66 128.90
CA ALA A 269 -91.22 23.93 128.73
C ALA A 269 -92.23 24.26 129.86
N PRO A 270 -93.21 23.40 130.21
CA PRO A 270 -94.21 23.72 131.25
C PRO A 270 -93.60 23.82 132.66
N LEU A 271 -92.44 23.20 132.90
CA LEU A 271 -91.72 23.32 134.17
C LEU A 271 -90.97 24.66 134.32
N ARG A 272 -90.69 25.38 133.22
CA ARG A 272 -89.97 26.66 133.27
C ARG A 272 -90.87 27.86 133.59
N GLU A 273 -92.12 27.85 133.12
CA GLU A 273 -93.09 28.92 133.45
C GLU A 273 -93.40 28.97 134.96
N LEU A 274 -93.47 27.79 135.61
CA LEU A 274 -93.80 27.66 137.03
C LEU A 274 -92.66 28.14 137.97
N VAL A 275 -91.41 28.19 137.47
CA VAL A 275 -90.26 28.77 138.20
C VAL A 275 -90.20 30.29 138.04
N ALA A 276 -90.57 30.82 136.86
CA ALA A 276 -90.53 32.24 136.57
C ALA A 276 -91.48 33.08 137.44
N THR A 277 -92.66 32.54 137.76
CA THR A 277 -93.66 33.20 138.63
C THR A 277 -93.23 33.26 140.10
N LEU A 278 -92.50 32.27 140.60
CA LEU A 278 -92.04 32.24 141.99
C LEU A 278 -90.83 33.15 142.26
N GLN A 279 -90.00 33.43 141.25
CA GLN A 279 -88.80 34.27 141.43
C GLN A 279 -89.07 35.78 141.54
N GLN A 280 -90.28 36.27 141.22
CA GLN A 280 -90.61 37.69 141.34
C GLN A 280 -90.89 38.18 142.77
N ALA A 281 -91.05 37.29 143.76
CA ALA A 281 -91.52 37.64 145.10
C ALA A 281 -90.42 37.92 146.16
N ALA A 282 -89.14 37.66 145.88
CA ALA A 282 -88.11 37.50 146.92
C ALA A 282 -86.93 38.51 146.91
N ARG A 283 -87.24 39.80 147.13
CA ARG A 283 -86.40 40.83 147.82
C ARG A 283 -84.98 41.18 147.30
N ARG A 284 -84.89 42.35 146.64
CA ARG A 284 -84.21 43.63 147.03
C ARG A 284 -82.88 43.68 147.86
N PRO A 285 -82.05 44.76 147.78
CA PRO A 285 -80.65 44.63 147.33
C PRO A 285 -79.56 45.39 148.12
N ALA A 286 -78.30 45.25 147.67
CA ALA A 286 -77.08 46.07 147.95
C ALA A 286 -76.24 46.14 146.64
N THR A 287 -75.73 47.25 146.08
CA THR A 287 -74.70 48.26 146.51
C THR A 287 -73.27 47.66 146.62
N THR A 288 -72.15 48.21 146.07
CA THR A 288 -71.84 49.47 145.34
C THR A 288 -70.67 49.36 144.31
N GLY A 289 -70.75 50.08 143.16
CA GLY A 289 -69.61 50.74 142.44
C GLY A 289 -68.46 49.90 141.79
N ARG A 290 -67.51 50.48 141.00
CA ARG A 290 -67.52 51.69 140.12
C ARG A 290 -66.29 51.75 139.16
N THR A 291 -66.48 51.77 137.82
CA THR A 291 -65.50 52.13 136.74
C THR A 291 -64.22 51.25 136.57
N ARG A 292 -63.55 51.09 135.41
CA ARG A 292 -63.41 51.90 134.17
C ARG A 292 -63.01 51.03 132.92
N LYS A 293 -63.08 51.60 131.70
CA LYS A 293 -62.63 51.06 130.36
C LYS A 293 -61.08 50.98 130.21
N PRO A 294 -60.46 50.44 129.11
CA PRO A 294 -60.96 49.91 127.81
C PRO A 294 -60.45 48.44 127.54
N ARG A 295 -60.25 47.83 126.34
CA ARG A 295 -60.49 48.07 124.88
C ARG A 295 -60.62 46.70 124.13
N GLU A 296 -61.45 46.48 123.08
CA GLU A 296 -61.21 46.51 121.58
C GLU A 296 -59.74 46.35 121.10
N THR A 297 -59.39 45.69 119.98
CA THR A 297 -60.12 45.16 118.79
C THR A 297 -59.64 43.73 118.43
N GLY A 298 -60.26 42.96 117.53
CA GLY A 298 -61.51 43.10 116.78
C GLY A 298 -61.66 41.97 115.76
N ALA A 299 -62.91 41.60 115.42
CA ALA A 299 -63.20 40.69 114.31
C ALA A 299 -63.55 41.48 113.03
N VAL A 300 -63.37 40.88 111.86
CA VAL A 300 -64.25 41.01 110.68
C VAL A 300 -63.81 39.96 109.64
N ALA A 301 -64.78 39.37 108.93
CA ALA A 301 -64.54 38.45 107.83
C ALA A 301 -64.93 39.10 106.49
N ALA A 302 -64.19 38.81 105.41
CA ALA A 302 -64.63 39.09 104.04
C ALA A 302 -63.92 38.17 103.02
N THR A 303 -64.70 37.64 102.05
CA THR A 303 -64.40 37.42 100.62
C THR A 303 -62.92 37.31 100.15
N ALA A 304 -62.50 36.36 99.29
CA ALA A 304 -63.25 35.73 98.20
C ALA A 304 -62.65 34.40 97.62
N ARG A 305 -63.53 33.73 96.85
CA ARG A 305 -63.32 32.78 95.73
C ARG A 305 -62.10 33.07 94.80
N PRO A 306 -61.67 32.12 93.92
CA PRO A 306 -61.62 30.66 94.09
C PRO A 306 -60.47 29.92 93.32
N ALA A 307 -60.40 28.60 93.51
CA ALA A 307 -60.17 27.55 92.49
C ALA A 307 -58.79 27.28 91.80
N ARG A 308 -58.65 25.97 91.49
CA ARG A 308 -57.98 25.32 90.34
C ARG A 308 -56.46 25.01 90.34
N ARG A 309 -56.23 23.70 90.57
CA ARG A 309 -55.56 22.73 89.67
C ARG A 309 -54.02 22.71 89.50
N ALA A 310 -53.50 21.52 89.79
CA ALA A 310 -52.63 20.69 88.93
C ALA A 310 -51.16 21.09 88.70
N ARG A 311 -50.28 20.19 89.18
CA ARG A 311 -48.97 19.87 88.60
C ARG A 311 -49.14 19.08 87.26
N PRO A 312 -48.06 18.73 86.53
CA PRO A 312 -47.08 19.63 85.93
C PRO A 312 -46.65 19.21 84.49
N ARG A 313 -45.96 20.12 83.78
CA ARG A 313 -45.09 19.84 82.61
C ARG A 313 -45.74 19.24 81.34
N PRO A 314 -45.07 19.16 80.17
CA PRO A 314 -43.69 19.60 79.83
C PRO A 314 -43.32 21.01 80.29
#